data_AF-A0AAD6YW76-F1
#
_entry.id   AF-A0AAD6YW76-F1
#
_cell.length_a   1.000
_cell.length_b   1.000
_cell.length_c   1.000
_cell.angle_alpha   90.00
_cell.angle_beta   90.00
_cell.angle_gamma   90.00
#
_symmetry.space_group_name_H-M   'P 1'
#
loop_
_entity.id
_entity.type
_entity.pdbx_description
1 polymer ?
#
loop_
_entity_poly.entity_id
_entity_poly.type
_entity_poly.pdbx_seq_one_letter_code
_entity_poly.pdbx_strand_id
1 'polypeptide(L)'
;MEQLCDRQGTAEATNEDPVLSVLYSDEYYAAQKAKRQGLGLIKFIGELCKLQMLTERIMHECVKKLLGNVENQEEEIESLCNILTTVGSLLDTSTPKARAHLDVYFCRMNEQCKSNSVGSQMQFMLQGVIGPPQLRRYMKL
;
A
#
# COMPACT_ATOMS: atom_id res chain seq x y z
N MET A 1 29.58 -56.10 -2.74
CA MET A 1 28.32 -55.67 -2.11
C MET A 1 27.50 -54.99 -3.19
N GLU A 2 26.89 -55.78 -4.07
CA GLU A 2 25.49 -56.24 -3.94
C GLU A 2 24.53 -55.03 -3.90
N GLN A 3 23.77 -54.77 -4.97
CA GLN A 3 22.43 -55.35 -5.24
C GLN A 3 21.48 -55.12 -4.06
N LEU A 4 20.21 -54.72 -4.18
CA LEU A 4 19.27 -54.39 -5.25
C LEU A 4 17.97 -54.16 -4.45
N CYS A 5 17.17 -53.15 -4.75
CA CYS A 5 15.74 -53.23 -4.44
C CYS A 5 14.97 -52.49 -5.53
N ASP A 6 14.80 -53.18 -6.65
CA ASP A 6 13.63 -53.00 -7.48
C ASP A 6 12.38 -53.36 -6.67
N ARG A 7 11.37 -52.49 -6.68
CA ARG A 7 9.97 -52.89 -6.89
C ARG A 7 9.11 -51.69 -7.25
N GLN A 8 8.46 -51.85 -8.40
CA GLN A 8 7.51 -50.97 -9.06
C GLN A 8 6.28 -50.68 -8.20
N GLY A 9 5.59 -49.57 -8.52
CA GLY A 9 4.12 -49.63 -8.64
C GLY A 9 3.32 -48.57 -7.89
N THR A 10 2.78 -47.63 -8.67
CA THR A 10 1.39 -47.13 -8.64
C THR A 10 0.87 -46.48 -7.35
N ALA A 11 0.56 -45.18 -7.42
CA ALA A 11 -0.81 -44.68 -7.60
C ALA A 11 -0.86 -43.17 -7.31
N GLU A 12 -1.52 -42.44 -8.19
CA GLU A 12 -1.90 -41.04 -8.05
C GLU A 12 -2.67 -40.78 -6.75
N ALA A 13 -2.39 -39.63 -6.14
CA ALA A 13 -3.40 -38.84 -5.45
C ALA A 13 -3.16 -37.37 -5.82
N THR A 14 -3.70 -36.99 -6.97
CA THR A 14 -3.86 -35.60 -7.40
C THR A 14 -4.69 -34.85 -6.36
N ASN A 15 -4.03 -33.99 -5.58
CA ASN A 15 -4.59 -32.76 -5.04
C ASN A 15 -3.48 -31.71 -5.13
N GLU A 16 -3.07 -31.42 -6.36
CA GLU A 16 -2.30 -30.21 -6.64
C GLU A 16 -3.25 -29.05 -6.38
N ASP A 17 -3.27 -28.50 -5.17
CA ASP A 17 -4.00 -27.26 -4.88
C ASP A 17 -3.46 -26.19 -5.84
N PRO A 18 -4.24 -25.75 -6.85
CA PRO A 18 -3.75 -24.88 -7.90
C PRO A 18 -3.28 -23.52 -7.35
N VAL A 19 -3.79 -23.14 -6.17
CA VAL A 19 -3.40 -21.94 -5.43
C VAL A 19 -1.98 -22.04 -4.88
N LEU A 20 -1.54 -23.23 -4.45
CA LEU A 20 -0.21 -23.43 -3.88
C LEU A 20 0.85 -23.31 -4.97
N SER A 21 0.62 -23.94 -6.13
CA SER A 21 1.51 -23.86 -7.30
C SER A 21 1.69 -22.41 -7.80
N VAL A 22 0.62 -21.62 -7.83
CA VAL A 22 0.67 -20.19 -8.21
C VAL A 22 1.45 -19.35 -7.18
N LEU A 23 1.29 -19.61 -5.89
CA LEU A 23 2.00 -18.88 -4.82
C LEU A 23 3.52 -19.13 -4.82
N TYR A 24 3.97 -20.27 -5.33
CA TYR A 24 5.39 -20.61 -5.47
C TYR A 24 5.96 -20.35 -6.87
N SER A 25 5.18 -19.76 -7.78
CA SER A 25 5.67 -19.40 -9.11
C SER A 25 6.69 -18.26 -9.03
N ASP A 26 7.75 -18.33 -9.82
CA ASP A 26 8.73 -17.25 -9.99
C ASP A 26 8.08 -15.92 -10.37
N GLU A 27 6.97 -15.97 -11.13
CA GLU A 27 6.19 -14.78 -11.51
C GLU A 27 5.56 -14.09 -10.29
N TYR A 28 5.03 -14.86 -9.33
CA TYR A 28 4.45 -14.32 -8.10
C TYR A 28 5.53 -13.64 -7.25
N TYR A 29 6.68 -14.29 -7.05
CA TYR A 29 7.80 -13.70 -6.31
C TYR A 29 8.32 -12.42 -6.96
N ALA A 30 8.43 -12.40 -8.30
CA ALA A 30 8.83 -11.21 -9.04
C ALA A 30 7.83 -10.06 -8.85
N ALA A 31 6.52 -10.35 -8.91
CA ALA A 31 5.47 -9.36 -8.68
C ALA A 31 5.50 -8.79 -7.25
N GLN A 32 5.64 -9.65 -6.23
CA GLN A 32 5.76 -9.21 -4.83
C GLN A 32 7.01 -8.36 -4.60
N LYS A 33 8.14 -8.72 -5.22
CA LYS A 33 9.38 -7.93 -5.15
C LYS A 33 9.19 -6.55 -5.77
N ALA A 34 8.61 -6.48 -6.97
CA ALA A 34 8.33 -5.22 -7.65
C ALA A 34 7.37 -4.34 -6.83
N LYS A 35 6.35 -4.93 -6.19
CA LYS A 35 5.44 -4.24 -5.28
C LYS A 35 6.17 -3.60 -4.11
N ARG A 36 6.99 -4.37 -3.38
CA ARG A 36 7.78 -3.87 -2.24
C ARG A 36 8.73 -2.73 -2.65
N GLN A 37 9.38 -2.87 -3.80
CA GLN A 37 10.23 -1.81 -4.35
C GLN A 37 9.43 -0.55 -4.70
N GLY A 38 8.23 -0.71 -5.27
CA GLY A 38 7.32 0.39 -5.56
C GLY A 38 6.89 1.15 -4.31
N LEU A 39 6.54 0.45 -3.23
CA LEU A 39 6.22 1.07 -1.94
C LEU A 39 7.43 1.79 -1.33
N GLY A 40 8.63 1.20 -1.44
CA GLY A 40 9.88 1.86 -1.03
C GLY A 40 10.15 3.15 -1.79
N LEU A 41 9.95 3.14 -3.12
CA LEU A 41 10.09 4.33 -3.96
C LEU A 41 9.10 5.43 -3.56
N ILE A 42 7.84 5.06 -3.31
CA ILE A 42 6.80 5.98 -2.89
C ILE A 42 7.17 6.65 -1.55
N LYS A 43 7.67 5.88 -0.57
CA LYS A 43 8.17 6.41 0.72
C LYS A 43 9.35 7.37 0.50
N PHE A 44 10.29 7.00 -0.37
CA PHE A 44 11.43 7.86 -0.72
C PHE A 44 11.02 9.18 -1.39
N ILE A 45 10.05 9.15 -2.31
CA ILE A 45 9.48 10.35 -2.94
C ILE A 45 8.84 11.27 -1.88
N GLY A 46 8.17 10.71 -0.87
CA GLY A 46 7.62 11.47 0.25
C GLY A 46 8.69 12.29 0.99
N GLU A 47 9.84 11.68 1.29
CA GLU A 47 10.96 12.37 1.93
C GLU A 47 11.60 13.44 1.02
N LEU A 48 11.69 13.19 -0.30
CA LEU A 48 12.17 14.19 -1.25
C LEU A 48 11.22 15.40 -1.37
N CYS A 49 9.91 15.18 -1.30
CA CYS A 49 8.92 16.27 -1.26
C CYS A 49 9.07 17.12 0.01
N LYS A 50 9.40 16.51 1.15
CA LYS A 50 9.67 17.24 2.40
C LYS A 50 10.87 18.18 2.27
N LEU A 51 11.87 17.80 1.47
CA LEU A 51 13.03 18.63 1.13
C LEU A 51 12.73 19.66 0.03
N GLN A 52 11.48 19.79 -0.42
CA GLN A 52 11.05 20.65 -1.53
C GLN A 52 11.80 20.38 -2.86
N MET A 53 12.37 19.19 -3.02
CA MET A 53 13.09 18.79 -4.23
C MET A 53 12.15 18.31 -5.35
N LEU A 54 10.88 18.04 -5.00
CA LEU A 54 9.86 17.57 -5.93
C LEU A 54 8.60 18.42 -5.79
N THR A 55 7.85 18.51 -6.90
CA THR A 55 6.60 19.27 -6.95
C THR A 55 5.43 18.46 -6.43
N GLU A 56 4.41 19.15 -5.93
CA GLU A 56 3.13 18.59 -5.47
C GLU A 56 2.46 17.65 -6.49
N ARG A 57 2.68 17.87 -7.80
CA ARG A 57 2.10 17.06 -8.87
C ARG A 57 2.47 15.59 -8.75
N ILE A 58 3.76 15.30 -8.53
CA ILE A 58 4.27 13.92 -8.40
C ILE A 58 3.65 13.27 -7.16
N MET A 59 3.44 14.05 -6.11
CA MET A 59 2.86 13.56 -4.87
C MET A 59 1.39 13.19 -5.02
N HIS A 60 0.61 14.02 -5.73
CA HIS A 60 -0.77 13.69 -6.02
C HIS A 60 -0.90 12.38 -6.81
N GLU A 61 0.01 12.10 -7.74
CA GLU A 61 0.04 10.82 -8.47
C GLU A 61 0.39 9.63 -7.57
N CYS A 62 1.33 9.80 -6.64
CA CYS A 62 1.66 8.75 -5.67
C CYS A 62 0.46 8.38 -4.79
N VAL A 63 -0.26 9.39 -4.27
CA VAL A 63 -1.45 9.17 -3.44
C VAL A 63 -2.59 8.55 -4.26
N LYS A 64 -2.82 8.99 -5.49
CA LYS A 64 -3.81 8.38 -6.39
C LYS A 64 -3.51 6.91 -6.66
N LYS A 65 -2.24 6.56 -6.87
CA LYS A 65 -1.82 5.18 -7.12
C LYS A 65 -2.09 4.29 -5.91
N LEU A 66 -1.85 4.78 -4.70
CA LEU A 66 -2.17 4.06 -3.47
C LEU A 66 -3.69 3.92 -3.26
N LEU A 67 -4.47 4.97 -3.55
CA LEU A 67 -5.94 4.93 -3.42
C LEU A 67 -6.65 4.17 -4.55
N GLY A 68 -5.97 3.90 -5.66
CA GLY A 68 -6.54 3.28 -6.86
C GLY A 68 -6.60 1.76 -6.80
N ASN A 69 -5.87 1.12 -5.89
CA ASN A 69 -5.94 -0.32 -5.70
C ASN A 69 -7.20 -0.66 -4.90
N VAL A 70 -8.03 -1.56 -5.43
CA VAL A 70 -9.30 -1.97 -4.79
C VAL A 70 -9.04 -2.95 -3.64
N GLU A 71 -7.96 -3.71 -3.73
CA GLU A 71 -7.47 -4.63 -2.70
C GLU A 71 -6.31 -4.00 -1.95
N ASN A 72 -6.57 -2.91 -1.23
CA ASN A 72 -5.54 -2.24 -0.44
C ASN A 72 -5.03 -3.20 0.64
N GLN A 73 -3.85 -3.75 0.39
CA GLN A 73 -3.15 -4.55 1.37
C GLN A 73 -2.63 -3.65 2.49
N GLU A 74 -2.34 -4.24 3.64
CA GLU A 74 -1.91 -3.51 4.84
C GLU A 74 -0.69 -2.61 4.56
N GLU A 75 0.27 -3.07 3.76
CA GLU A 75 1.46 -2.30 3.38
C GLU A 75 1.13 -1.02 2.60
N GLU A 76 0.09 -1.04 1.76
CA GLU A 76 -0.33 0.12 0.95
C GLU A 76 -1.01 1.17 1.84
N ILE A 77 -1.87 0.73 2.76
CA ILE A 77 -2.55 1.60 3.73
C ILE A 77 -1.53 2.26 4.66
N GLU A 78 -0.55 1.50 5.16
CA GLU A 78 0.52 2.05 5.98
C GLU A 78 1.32 3.10 5.19
N SER A 79 1.70 2.81 3.95
CA SER A 79 2.44 3.75 3.11
C SER A 79 1.63 5.01 2.81
N LEU A 80 0.32 4.90 2.60
CA LEU A 80 -0.59 6.03 2.39
C LEU A 80 -0.65 6.93 3.62
N CYS A 81 -0.86 6.34 4.80
CA CYS A 81 -0.89 7.06 6.07
C CYS A 81 0.43 7.77 6.35
N ASN A 82 1.56 7.11 6.07
CA ASN A 82 2.89 7.71 6.28
C ASN A 82 3.10 8.93 5.37
N ILE A 83 2.78 8.81 4.07
CA ILE A 83 2.89 9.94 3.13
C ILE A 83 2.02 11.11 3.58
N LEU A 84 0.74 10.86 3.85
CA LEU A 84 -0.17 11.95 4.25
C LEU A 84 0.28 12.62 5.55
N THR A 85 0.91 11.87 6.46
CA THR A 85 1.51 12.44 7.68
C THR A 85 2.72 13.32 7.36
N THR A 86 3.60 12.88 6.44
CA THR A 86 4.85 13.57 6.11
C THR A 86 4.65 14.80 5.22
N VAL A 87 3.83 14.70 4.18
CA VAL A 87 3.65 15.74 3.15
C VAL A 87 2.28 16.42 3.18
N GLY A 88 1.34 15.97 4.03
CA GLY A 88 0.00 16.55 4.09
C GLY A 88 0.00 18.05 4.40
N SER A 89 0.98 18.53 5.18
CA SER A 89 1.15 19.94 5.56
C SER A 89 1.52 20.78 4.35
N LEU A 90 2.46 20.25 3.57
CA LEU A 90 2.94 20.89 2.35
C LEU A 90 1.82 20.97 1.31
N LEU A 91 1.01 19.92 1.19
CA LEU A 91 -0.12 19.88 0.25
C LEU A 91 -1.28 20.78 0.68
N ASP A 92 -1.56 20.93 1.99
CA ASP A 92 -2.64 21.81 2.48
C ASP A 92 -2.28 23.31 2.36
N THR A 93 -0.99 23.64 2.44
CA THR A 93 -0.50 25.04 2.40
C THR A 93 -0.14 25.55 1.01
N SER A 94 0.06 24.68 0.01
CA SER A 94 0.55 25.09 -1.31
C SER A 94 -0.48 25.85 -2.14
N THR A 95 -1.66 25.29 -2.40
CA THR A 95 -2.72 25.98 -3.15
C THR A 95 -4.13 25.57 -2.71
N PRO A 96 -5.15 26.43 -2.90
CA PRO A 96 -6.55 26.06 -2.65
C PRO A 96 -7.02 24.84 -3.46
N LYS A 97 -6.43 24.62 -4.64
CA LYS A 97 -6.72 23.45 -5.49
C LYS A 97 -6.14 22.17 -4.90
N ALA A 98 -4.91 22.21 -4.37
CA ALA A 98 -4.29 21.08 -3.70
C ALA A 98 -5.09 20.63 -2.47
N ARG A 99 -5.62 21.60 -1.70
CA ARG A 99 -6.52 21.33 -0.58
C ARG A 99 -7.80 20.61 -1.00
N ALA A 100 -8.44 21.04 -2.10
CA ALA A 100 -9.62 20.34 -2.62
C ALA A 100 -9.29 18.88 -3.03
N HIS A 101 -8.10 18.62 -3.54
CA HIS A 101 -7.65 17.25 -3.82
C HIS A 101 -7.45 16.41 -2.54
N LEU A 102 -6.91 17.00 -1.47
CA LEU A 102 -6.79 16.32 -0.18
C LEU A 102 -8.15 15.94 0.40
N ASP A 103 -9.14 16.81 0.31
CA ASP A 103 -10.50 16.51 0.77
C ASP A 103 -11.09 15.29 0.02
N VAL A 104 -10.86 15.19 -1.29
CA VAL A 104 -11.25 14.00 -2.09
C VAL A 104 -10.52 12.73 -1.63
N TYR A 105 -9.24 12.83 -1.29
CA TYR A 105 -8.47 11.70 -0.78
C TYR A 105 -9.01 11.21 0.56
N PHE A 106 -9.32 12.11 1.49
CA PHE A 106 -9.93 11.76 2.77
C PHE A 106 -11.32 11.13 2.61
N CYS A 107 -12.13 11.60 1.65
CA CYS A 107 -13.40 10.94 1.32
C CYS A 107 -13.18 9.48 0.89
N ARG A 108 -12.24 9.22 -0.02
CA ARG A 108 -11.93 7.84 -0.45
C ARG A 108 -11.36 6.97 0.65
N MET A 109 -10.48 7.50 1.50
CA MET A 109 -9.96 6.76 2.64
C MET A 109 -11.08 6.37 3.62
N ASN A 110 -12.08 7.24 3.80
CA ASN A 110 -13.24 6.95 4.63
C ASN A 110 -14.14 5.85 4.03
N GLU A 111 -14.24 5.79 2.69
CA GLU A 111 -14.90 4.67 2.01
C GLU A 111 -14.15 3.36 2.22
N GLN A 112 -12.81 3.38 2.13
CA GLN A 112 -11.96 2.21 2.41
C GLN A 112 -12.12 1.73 3.85
N CYS A 113 -12.16 2.64 4.84
CA CYS A 113 -12.42 2.31 6.25
C CYS A 113 -13.76 1.61 6.48
N LYS A 114 -14.79 1.97 5.72
CA LYS A 114 -16.15 1.41 5.86
C LYS A 114 -16.32 0.08 5.12
N SER A 115 -15.40 -0.24 4.22
CA SER A 115 -15.40 -1.53 3.54
C SER A 115 -14.92 -2.63 4.49
N ASN A 116 -15.60 -3.77 4.52
CA ASN A 116 -15.17 -4.95 5.29
C ASN A 116 -13.89 -5.61 4.74
N SER A 117 -13.28 -5.05 3.68
CA SER A 117 -12.04 -5.54 3.07
C SER A 117 -10.79 -5.20 3.90
N VAL A 118 -10.91 -4.22 4.79
CA VAL A 118 -9.79 -3.68 5.57
C VAL A 118 -9.89 -4.19 7.01
N GLY A 119 -8.84 -4.84 7.51
CA GLY A 119 -8.78 -5.30 8.90
C GLY A 119 -8.90 -4.14 9.91
N SER A 120 -9.38 -4.43 11.11
CA SER A 120 -9.62 -3.42 12.17
C SER A 120 -8.38 -2.58 12.52
N GLN A 121 -7.17 -3.16 12.44
CA GLN A 121 -5.91 -2.46 12.65
C GLN A 121 -5.69 -1.36 11.60
N MET A 122 -5.92 -1.66 10.32
CA MET A 122 -5.76 -0.70 9.23
C MET A 122 -6.85 0.38 9.25
N GLN A 123 -8.08 0.01 9.64
CA GLN A 123 -9.15 0.99 9.88
C GLN A 123 -8.75 2.00 10.96
N PHE A 124 -8.16 1.53 12.06
CA PHE A 124 -7.69 2.42 13.14
C PHE A 124 -6.56 3.34 12.68
N MET A 125 -5.63 2.85 11.86
CA MET A 125 -4.57 3.69 11.28
C MET A 125 -5.14 4.79 10.38
N LEU A 126 -6.05 4.43 9.48
CA LEU A 126 -6.72 5.38 8.60
C LEU A 126 -7.54 6.40 9.41
N GLN A 127 -8.29 5.96 10.42
CA GLN A 127 -9.02 6.84 11.33
C GLN A 127 -8.08 7.75 12.13
N GLY A 128 -6.87 7.31 12.46
CA GLY A 128 -5.86 8.16 13.09
C GLY A 128 -5.41 9.33 12.20
N VAL A 129 -5.39 9.13 10.89
CA VAL A 129 -5.02 10.18 9.91
C VAL A 129 -6.23 11.04 9.52
N ILE A 130 -7.41 10.45 9.36
CA ILE A 130 -8.67 11.15 8.98
C ILE A 130 -9.29 11.90 10.18
N GLY A 131 -9.25 11.27 11.36
CA GLY A 131 -10.05 11.59 12.54
C GLY A 131 -9.70 12.85 13.32
N PRO A 132 -8.49 13.44 13.25
CA PRO A 132 -8.24 14.71 13.92
C PRO A 132 -8.37 15.89 12.93
N PRO A 133 -9.38 16.75 13.10
CA PRO A 133 -9.32 18.16 12.65
C PRO A 133 -8.09 18.92 13.19
N GLN A 134 -7.37 18.33 14.15
CA GLN A 134 -6.17 18.86 14.80
C GLN A 134 -4.90 18.77 13.96
N LEU A 135 -4.83 17.92 12.92
CA LEU A 135 -3.66 17.94 12.00
C LEU A 135 -3.60 19.23 11.16
N ARG A 136 -4.74 19.89 10.90
CA ARG A 136 -4.76 21.25 10.31
C ARG A 136 -4.09 22.31 11.20
N ARG A 137 -3.89 22.04 12.50
CA ARG A 137 -3.25 22.95 13.46
C ARG A 137 -1.82 22.56 13.84
N TYR A 138 -1.51 21.26 13.93
CA TYR A 138 -0.14 20.78 14.24
C TYR A 138 0.85 20.93 13.07
N MET A 139 0.35 21.21 11.87
CA MET A 139 1.17 21.46 10.67
C MET A 139 1.63 22.93 10.52
N LYS A 140 1.41 23.77 11.54
CA LYS A 140 2.12 25.03 11.78
C LYS A 140 3.11 24.84 12.94
N LEU A 141 4.27 24.27 12.67
CA LEU A 141 5.48 24.47 13.48
C LEU A 141 6.61 24.82 12.51
#